data_AF-A0A953GT78-F1
#
_entry.id   AF-A0A953GT78-F1
#
_cell.length_a   1.000
_cell.length_b   1.000
_cell.length_c   1.000
_cell.angle_alpha   90.00
_cell.angle_beta   90.00
_cell.angle_gamma   90.00
#
_symmetry.space_group_name_H-M   'P 1'
#
loop_
_entity.id
_entity.type
_entity.pdbx_description
1 polymer ?
#
loop_
_entity_poly.entity_id
_entity_poly.type
_entity_poly.pdbx_seq_one_letter_code
_entity_poly.pdbx_strand_id
1 'polypeptide(L)'
;MKQRNIVLLIAGVIAALCNFNVATAQQFPPHPSDPGATALGSFWVTVDLSTGKGSSLAADDDDEKPCRVMFEVIFYRTSNNRTDYVVNTGSIRAVGDCAGVIDNIPTGQLFGMLSQVAVAQGVANGYTVCGPSCSTPTITKTYQSLCVTRTGSGNATHFESCDVAAWCEKEYAVCCPPGASGPSITLIGTTMTGSCGIGPNGTPCQTTCQ
;
A
#
# COMPACT_ATOMS: atom_id res chain seq x y z
N MET A 1 28.74 80.05 -1.14
CA MET A 1 27.92 79.91 -2.37
C MET A 1 28.43 78.71 -3.16
N LYS A 2 27.51 77.81 -3.56
CA LYS A 2 27.67 76.74 -4.59
C LYS A 2 28.71 75.65 -4.26
N GLN A 3 28.52 74.35 -4.50
CA GLN A 3 27.51 73.59 -5.23
C GLN A 3 27.50 72.15 -4.71
N ARG A 4 26.32 71.54 -4.64
CA ARG A 4 26.04 70.18 -4.14
C ARG A 4 26.55 69.12 -5.13
N ASN A 5 27.29 68.11 -4.65
CA ASN A 5 27.44 66.83 -5.35
C ASN A 5 26.51 65.82 -4.70
N ILE A 6 25.44 65.47 -5.44
CA ILE A 6 24.47 64.44 -5.07
C ILE A 6 25.09 63.10 -5.47
N VAL A 7 25.45 62.28 -4.49
CA VAL A 7 25.79 60.87 -4.69
C VAL A 7 24.47 60.09 -4.70
N LEU A 8 24.07 59.57 -5.86
CA LEU A 8 22.96 58.64 -5.98
C LEU A 8 23.35 57.30 -5.34
N LEU A 9 22.72 56.96 -4.21
CA LEU A 9 22.66 55.61 -3.66
C LEU A 9 21.63 54.80 -4.46
N ILE A 10 22.10 53.95 -5.38
CA ILE A 10 21.26 52.93 -6.01
C ILE A 10 21.19 51.74 -5.04
N ALA A 11 20.12 51.71 -4.23
CA ALA A 11 19.75 50.52 -3.47
C ALA A 11 19.17 49.49 -4.47
N GLY A 12 20.03 48.57 -4.93
CA GLY A 12 19.60 47.41 -5.69
C GLY A 12 18.80 46.46 -4.80
N VAL A 13 17.48 46.52 -4.88
CA VAL A 13 16.59 45.49 -4.34
C VAL A 13 16.75 44.26 -5.23
N ILE A 14 17.64 43.34 -4.85
CA ILE A 14 17.63 41.98 -5.38
C ILE A 14 16.45 41.29 -4.69
N ALA A 15 15.28 41.38 -5.32
CA ALA A 15 14.18 40.50 -5.01
C ALA A 15 14.64 39.09 -5.41
N ALA A 16 15.14 38.33 -4.44
CA ALA A 16 15.29 36.89 -4.56
C ALA A 16 13.87 36.34 -4.78
N LEU A 17 13.53 36.15 -6.05
CA LEU A 17 12.47 35.25 -6.47
C LEU A 17 12.91 33.86 -6.03
N CYS A 18 12.71 33.55 -4.76
CA CYS A 18 12.55 32.17 -4.34
C CYS A 18 11.38 31.65 -5.14
N ASN A 19 11.68 30.94 -6.23
CA ASN A 19 10.75 30.04 -6.87
C ASN A 19 10.34 29.05 -5.78
N PHE A 20 9.29 29.39 -5.03
CA PHE A 20 8.46 28.42 -4.37
C PHE A 20 7.83 27.60 -5.50
N ASN A 21 8.61 26.63 -6.00
CA ASN A 21 8.01 25.38 -6.43
C ASN A 21 7.34 24.87 -5.17
N VAL A 22 6.07 25.23 -5.00
CA VAL A 22 5.17 24.54 -4.11
C VAL A 22 5.09 23.15 -4.72
N ALA A 23 6.04 22.29 -4.36
CA ALA A 23 5.87 20.87 -4.54
C ALA A 23 4.54 20.60 -3.83
N THR A 24 3.49 20.35 -4.60
CA THR A 24 2.25 19.83 -4.06
C THR A 24 2.65 18.53 -3.40
N ALA A 25 2.87 18.57 -2.08
CA ALA A 25 3.16 17.38 -1.32
C ALA A 25 2.05 16.40 -1.66
N GLN A 26 2.41 15.23 -2.19
CA GLN A 26 1.44 14.19 -2.51
C GLN A 26 0.62 13.94 -1.25
N GLN A 27 -0.66 14.34 -1.28
CA GLN A 27 -1.53 14.23 -0.13
C GLN A 27 -1.96 12.78 -0.01
N PHE A 28 -1.28 12.04 0.87
CA PHE A 28 -1.74 10.72 1.28
C PHE A 28 -2.94 10.87 2.23
N PRO A 29 -3.89 9.91 2.22
CA PRO A 29 -4.91 9.85 3.24
C PRO A 29 -4.28 9.79 4.65
N PRO A 30 -5.00 10.23 5.70
CA PRO A 30 -4.52 10.05 7.07
C PRO A 30 -4.41 8.56 7.42
N HIS A 31 -3.52 8.23 8.36
CA HIS A 31 -3.41 6.86 8.86
C HIS A 31 -4.71 6.46 9.61
N PRO A 32 -5.27 5.26 9.41
CA PRO A 32 -6.59 4.91 9.93
C PRO A 32 -6.72 4.93 11.46
N SER A 33 -5.65 4.58 12.19
CA SER A 33 -5.70 4.37 13.65
C SER A 33 -4.74 5.25 14.46
N ASP A 34 -3.86 6.00 13.81
CA ASP A 34 -2.82 6.80 14.48
C ASP A 34 -2.79 8.22 13.90
N PRO A 35 -3.44 9.20 14.55
CA PRO A 35 -3.47 10.57 14.06
C PRO A 35 -2.10 11.26 14.09
N GLY A 36 -1.12 10.70 14.81
CA GLY A 36 0.26 11.20 14.85
C GLY A 36 1.17 10.57 13.78
N ALA A 37 0.66 9.62 12.98
CA ALA A 37 1.47 8.96 11.97
C ALA A 37 1.76 9.88 10.77
N THR A 38 2.97 9.77 10.24
CA THR A 38 3.43 10.54 9.07
C THR A 38 3.59 9.60 7.88
N ALA A 39 2.93 9.90 6.76
CA ALA A 39 3.15 9.18 5.52
C ALA A 39 4.59 9.42 5.04
N LEU A 40 5.32 8.34 4.77
CA LEU A 40 6.69 8.41 4.28
C LEU A 40 6.76 8.29 2.76
N GLY A 41 5.75 7.68 2.13
CA GLY A 41 5.65 7.52 0.68
C GLY A 41 4.68 6.40 0.30
N SER A 42 4.73 6.00 -0.97
CA SER A 42 4.03 4.81 -1.47
C SER A 42 4.89 4.02 -2.45
N PHE A 43 4.53 2.75 -2.65
CA PHE A 43 5.12 1.88 -3.67
C PHE A 43 4.06 0.96 -4.28
N TRP A 44 4.31 0.50 -5.50
CA TRP A 44 3.45 -0.46 -6.18
C TRP A 44 3.92 -1.89 -5.93
N VAL A 45 2.98 -2.77 -5.64
CA VAL A 45 3.20 -4.21 -5.46
C VAL A 45 2.51 -4.96 -6.59
N THR A 46 3.09 -6.08 -7.00
CA THR A 46 2.49 -7.05 -7.92
C THR A 46 2.48 -8.43 -7.27
N VAL A 47 1.35 -9.13 -7.33
CA VAL A 47 1.16 -10.49 -6.80
C VAL A 47 0.74 -11.39 -7.94
N ASP A 48 1.49 -12.47 -8.19
CA ASP A 48 1.08 -13.52 -9.11
C ASP A 48 -0.01 -14.38 -8.44
N LEU A 49 -1.19 -14.46 -9.08
CA LEU A 49 -2.32 -15.27 -8.62
C LEU A 49 -2.35 -16.67 -9.23
N SER A 50 -1.57 -16.91 -10.30
CA SER A 50 -1.48 -18.20 -10.97
C SER A 50 -0.74 -19.21 -10.10
N THR A 51 -1.49 -19.99 -9.33
CA THR A 51 -0.97 -21.14 -8.57
C THR A 51 -0.80 -22.34 -9.51
N GLY A 52 0.41 -22.53 -10.04
CA GLY A 52 0.88 -23.88 -10.37
C GLY A 52 0.27 -24.60 -11.60
N LYS A 53 0.02 -23.92 -12.73
CA LYS A 53 0.37 -24.59 -13.99
C LYS A 53 1.91 -24.57 -14.03
N GLY A 54 2.51 -25.75 -13.98
CA GLY A 54 3.96 -25.91 -13.89
C GLY A 54 4.67 -24.93 -14.83
N SER A 55 5.79 -24.37 -14.35
CA SER A 55 6.79 -23.73 -15.21
C SER A 55 7.24 -24.77 -16.23
N SER A 56 6.45 -24.88 -17.30
CA SER A 56 6.84 -25.48 -18.54
C SER A 56 7.89 -24.55 -19.08
N LEU A 57 9.15 -24.91 -18.85
CA LEU A 57 10.29 -24.41 -19.61
C LEU A 57 10.25 -24.88 -21.08
N ALA A 58 9.12 -25.40 -21.57
CA ALA A 58 8.88 -25.51 -22.99
C ALA A 58 8.41 -24.14 -23.49
N ALA A 59 9.35 -23.43 -24.10
CA ALA A 59 9.04 -22.46 -25.12
C ALA A 59 8.23 -23.18 -26.20
N ASP A 60 6.94 -22.85 -26.33
CA ASP A 60 6.14 -23.10 -27.51
C ASP A 60 4.86 -22.22 -27.41
N ASP A 61 4.93 -21.05 -28.06
CA ASP A 61 3.87 -20.36 -28.82
C ASP A 61 2.40 -20.37 -28.33
N ASP A 62 2.12 -19.87 -27.13
CA ASP A 62 0.85 -19.17 -26.82
C ASP A 62 1.07 -18.17 -25.66
N ASP A 63 0.86 -16.87 -25.92
CA ASP A 63 1.10 -15.70 -25.04
C ASP A 63 0.15 -15.63 -23.80
N GLU A 64 -0.04 -16.71 -23.03
CA GLU A 64 -0.86 -16.69 -21.80
C GLU A 64 -0.08 -15.96 -20.68
N LYS A 65 -0.32 -14.65 -20.53
CA LYS A 65 0.30 -13.83 -19.47
C LYS A 65 -0.27 -14.26 -18.11
N PRO A 66 0.57 -14.54 -17.09
CA PRO A 66 0.06 -14.98 -15.79
C PRO A 66 -0.87 -13.92 -15.16
N CYS A 67 -1.94 -14.37 -14.51
CA CYS A 67 -2.81 -13.47 -13.76
C CYS A 67 -2.05 -12.82 -12.61
N ARG A 68 -2.07 -11.49 -12.58
CA ARG A 68 -1.42 -10.67 -11.56
C ARG A 68 -2.38 -9.67 -10.98
N VAL A 69 -2.25 -9.40 -9.69
CA VAL A 69 -2.88 -8.25 -9.03
C VAL A 69 -1.83 -7.21 -8.71
N MET A 70 -2.05 -5.99 -9.17
CA MET A 70 -1.22 -4.84 -8.85
C MET A 70 -1.99 -3.89 -7.93
N PHE A 71 -1.30 -3.30 -6.94
CA PHE A 71 -1.92 -2.36 -6.00
C PHE A 71 -0.86 -1.44 -5.37
N GLU A 72 -1.30 -0.26 -4.95
CA GLU A 72 -0.47 0.72 -4.24
C GLU A 72 -0.53 0.44 -2.73
N VAL A 73 0.63 0.53 -2.11
CA VAL A 73 0.80 0.51 -0.66
C VAL A 73 1.37 1.85 -0.23
N ILE A 74 0.69 2.50 0.69
CA ILE A 74 1.19 3.70 1.37
C ILE A 74 1.80 3.24 2.68
N PHE A 75 2.97 3.76 3.05
CA PHE A 75 3.61 3.38 4.31
C PHE A 75 3.84 4.61 5.19
N TYR A 76 3.63 4.40 6.49
CA TYR A 76 3.63 5.45 7.49
C TYR A 76 4.66 5.14 8.56
N ARG A 77 5.26 6.18 9.12
CA ARG A 77 5.89 6.12 10.43
C ARG A 77 4.86 6.50 11.49
N THR A 78 4.53 5.56 12.36
CA THR A 78 3.60 5.80 13.47
C THR A 78 4.25 6.62 14.58
N SER A 79 3.43 7.10 15.51
CA SER A 79 3.87 7.83 16.71
C SER A 79 4.80 7.02 17.61
N ASN A 80 4.73 5.68 17.57
CA ASN A 80 5.65 4.79 18.28
C ASN A 80 6.85 4.33 17.43
N ASN A 81 7.15 5.03 16.33
CA ASN A 81 8.27 4.76 15.42
C ASN A 81 8.23 3.39 14.72
N ARG A 82 7.06 2.75 14.64
CA ARG A 82 6.80 1.56 13.83
C ARG A 82 6.48 1.97 12.38
N THR A 83 6.80 1.12 11.43
CA THR A 83 6.31 1.28 10.06
C THR A 83 5.03 0.47 9.90
N ASP A 84 3.95 1.13 9.48
CA ASP A 84 2.68 0.50 9.14
C ASP A 84 2.35 0.74 7.67
N TYR A 85 1.57 -0.17 7.08
CA TYR A 85 1.24 -0.18 5.66
C TYR A 85 -0.27 -0.03 5.45
N VAL A 86 -0.68 0.76 4.47
CA VAL A 86 -2.08 0.93 4.08
C VAL A 86 -2.23 0.46 2.63
N VAL A 87 -3.01 -0.59 2.41
CA VAL A 87 -3.38 -1.06 1.07
C VAL A 87 -4.41 -0.09 0.51
N ASN A 88 -4.07 0.57 -0.59
CA ASN A 88 -5.00 1.47 -1.29
C ASN A 88 -6.01 0.62 -2.10
N THR A 89 -7.16 0.31 -1.50
CA THR A 89 -8.23 -0.51 -2.08
C THR A 89 -8.60 -0.09 -3.51
N GLY A 90 -8.75 1.21 -3.76
CA GLY A 90 -9.18 1.72 -5.07
C GLY A 90 -8.12 1.60 -6.17
N SER A 91 -6.88 1.26 -5.81
CA SER A 91 -5.76 1.08 -6.75
C SER A 91 -5.59 -0.37 -7.23
N ILE A 92 -6.32 -1.31 -6.64
CA ILE A 92 -6.22 -2.74 -6.93
C ILE A 92 -6.73 -3.00 -8.35
N ARG A 93 -5.89 -3.62 -9.18
CA ARG A 93 -6.20 -3.96 -10.57
C ARG A 93 -5.63 -5.31 -10.96
N ALA A 94 -6.41 -6.08 -11.70
CA ALA A 94 -6.00 -7.34 -12.28
C ALA A 94 -5.38 -7.12 -13.68
N VAL A 95 -4.25 -7.76 -13.97
CA VAL A 95 -3.52 -7.67 -15.23
C VAL A 95 -3.04 -9.04 -15.68
N GLY A 96 -2.91 -9.27 -16.99
CA GLY A 96 -2.57 -10.58 -17.55
C GLY A 96 -3.82 -11.36 -17.98
N ASP A 97 -3.81 -12.68 -17.83
CA ASP A 97 -4.99 -13.52 -18.04
C ASP A 97 -5.62 -13.90 -16.70
N CYS A 98 -6.53 -13.04 -16.22
CA CYS A 98 -7.21 -13.24 -14.94
C CYS A 98 -8.63 -13.81 -15.04
N ALA A 99 -9.13 -14.10 -16.25
CA ALA A 99 -10.49 -14.59 -16.42
C ALA A 99 -10.67 -15.92 -15.67
N GLY A 100 -11.61 -15.97 -14.71
CA GLY A 100 -11.82 -17.16 -13.89
C GLY A 100 -10.72 -17.46 -12.87
N VAL A 101 -9.59 -16.75 -12.84
CA VAL A 101 -8.57 -16.90 -11.78
C VAL A 101 -8.95 -16.06 -10.58
N ILE A 102 -8.94 -14.73 -10.76
CA ILE A 102 -9.22 -13.80 -9.66
C ILE A 102 -10.65 -14.01 -9.15
N ASP A 103 -11.60 -14.28 -10.04
CA ASP A 103 -13.04 -14.45 -9.76
C ASP A 103 -13.31 -15.55 -8.73
N ASN A 104 -12.44 -16.56 -8.69
CA ASN A 104 -12.56 -17.70 -7.78
C ASN A 104 -11.84 -17.51 -6.43
N ILE A 105 -11.11 -16.40 -6.25
CA ILE A 105 -10.44 -16.09 -4.98
C ILE A 105 -11.41 -15.30 -4.09
N PRO A 106 -11.78 -15.82 -2.90
CA PRO A 106 -12.58 -15.07 -1.94
C PRO A 106 -11.91 -13.73 -1.58
N THR A 107 -12.70 -12.67 -1.45
CA THR A 107 -12.19 -11.32 -1.17
C THR A 107 -11.34 -11.25 0.10
N GLY A 108 -11.75 -11.91 1.19
CA GLY A 108 -10.94 -11.98 2.40
C GLY A 108 -9.57 -12.61 2.18
N GLN A 109 -9.53 -13.74 1.46
CA GLN A 109 -8.29 -14.42 1.09
C GLN A 109 -7.38 -13.55 0.21
N LEU A 110 -7.96 -12.89 -0.81
CA LEU A 110 -7.20 -11.98 -1.68
C LEU A 110 -6.53 -10.88 -0.86
N PHE A 111 -7.28 -10.17 -0.04
CA PHE A 111 -6.74 -9.08 0.78
C PHE A 111 -5.76 -9.57 1.87
N GLY A 112 -5.91 -10.80 2.35
CA GLY A 112 -4.88 -11.48 3.17
C GLY A 112 -3.55 -11.61 2.43
N MET A 113 -3.57 -12.09 1.19
CA MET A 113 -2.37 -12.17 0.35
C MET A 113 -1.78 -10.78 0.07
N LEU A 114 -2.60 -9.80 -0.30
CA LEU A 114 -2.12 -8.43 -0.57
C LEU A 114 -1.43 -7.82 0.66
N SER A 115 -2.02 -7.98 1.85
CA SER A 115 -1.45 -7.50 3.11
C SER A 115 -0.09 -8.15 3.40
N GLN A 116 0.01 -9.47 3.27
CA GLN A 116 1.27 -10.17 3.55
C GLN A 116 2.39 -9.76 2.56
N VAL A 117 2.06 -9.62 1.27
CA VAL A 117 3.04 -9.18 0.26
C VAL A 117 3.42 -7.71 0.44
N ALA A 118 2.49 -6.85 0.88
CA ALA A 118 2.82 -5.46 1.23
C ALA A 118 3.91 -5.39 2.31
N VAL A 119 3.80 -6.20 3.37
CA VAL A 119 4.83 -6.32 4.41
C VAL A 119 6.13 -6.85 3.82
N ALA A 120 6.08 -7.91 3.01
CA ALA A 120 7.27 -8.50 2.39
C ALA A 120 8.04 -7.49 1.54
N GLN A 121 7.33 -6.74 0.69
CA GLN A 121 7.95 -5.69 -0.13
C GLN A 121 8.49 -4.54 0.72
N GLY A 122 7.76 -4.16 1.79
CA GLY A 122 8.22 -3.14 2.73
C GLY A 122 9.52 -3.54 3.46
N VAL A 123 9.68 -4.80 3.82
CA VAL A 123 10.94 -5.35 4.35
C VAL A 123 12.03 -5.35 3.30
N ALA A 124 11.74 -5.82 2.07
CA ALA A 124 12.70 -5.85 0.98
C ALA A 124 13.23 -4.45 0.60
N ASN A 125 12.38 -3.43 0.72
CA ASN A 125 12.75 -2.02 0.49
C ASN A 125 13.43 -1.37 1.71
N GLY A 126 13.56 -2.06 2.84
CA GLY A 126 14.20 -1.56 4.05
C GLY A 126 13.32 -0.63 4.91
N TYR A 127 12.01 -0.56 4.67
CA TYR A 127 11.09 0.28 5.45
C TYR A 127 10.70 -0.36 6.79
N THR A 128 10.63 -1.69 6.86
CA THR A 128 10.53 -2.44 8.11
C THR A 128 11.84 -3.17 8.37
N VAL A 129 12.52 -2.77 9.44
CA VAL A 129 13.73 -3.46 9.91
C VAL A 129 13.32 -4.76 10.60
N CYS A 130 13.86 -5.88 10.15
CA CYS A 130 13.64 -7.20 10.75
C CYS A 130 14.92 -7.72 11.41
N GLY A 131 14.80 -8.29 12.62
CA GLY A 131 15.89 -8.96 13.30
C GLY A 131 16.08 -10.41 12.84
N PRO A 132 17.22 -11.05 13.13
CA PRO A 132 17.50 -12.43 12.72
C PRO A 132 16.68 -13.48 13.48
N SER A 133 16.07 -13.12 14.61
CA SER A 133 15.34 -14.06 15.46
C SER A 133 13.83 -13.85 15.39
N CYS A 134 13.10 -14.96 15.24
CA CYS A 134 11.65 -14.99 15.33
C CYS A 134 11.12 -15.08 16.77
N SER A 135 12.00 -15.24 17.77
CA SER A 135 11.61 -15.17 19.19
C SER A 135 11.34 -13.74 19.68
N THR A 136 11.92 -12.74 19.00
CA THR A 136 11.72 -11.31 19.25
C THR A 136 11.44 -10.62 17.91
N PRO A 137 10.30 -10.91 17.28
CA PRO A 137 10.01 -10.40 15.94
C PRO A 137 9.76 -8.89 15.98
N THR A 138 10.04 -8.22 14.86
CA THR A 138 9.53 -6.87 14.63
C THR A 138 8.03 -6.96 14.37
N ILE A 139 7.26 -6.14 15.07
CA ILE A 139 5.81 -6.05 14.84
C ILE A 139 5.53 -4.91 13.85
N THR A 140 4.68 -5.18 12.85
CA THR A 140 4.17 -4.20 11.88
C THR A 140 2.69 -4.47 11.62
N LYS A 141 1.96 -3.45 11.15
CA LYS A 141 0.55 -3.59 10.83
C LYS A 141 0.27 -3.25 9.39
N THR A 142 -0.73 -3.92 8.83
CA THR A 142 -1.37 -3.50 7.59
C THR A 142 -2.79 -3.05 7.86
N TYR A 143 -3.23 -2.04 7.11
CA TYR A 143 -4.56 -1.50 7.12
C TYR A 143 -5.16 -1.55 5.72
N GLN A 144 -6.46 -1.78 5.65
CA GLN A 144 -7.24 -1.80 4.41
C GLN A 144 -8.71 -1.54 4.76
N SER A 145 -9.54 -1.23 3.77
CA SER A 145 -10.99 -1.11 3.97
C SER A 145 -11.56 -2.36 4.63
N LEU A 146 -12.38 -2.23 5.69
CA LEU A 146 -12.98 -3.39 6.39
C LEU A 146 -13.78 -4.25 5.42
N CYS A 147 -14.57 -3.58 4.58
CA CYS A 147 -15.41 -4.21 3.59
C CYS A 147 -15.39 -3.47 2.26
N VAL A 148 -15.49 -4.25 1.19
CA VAL A 148 -15.44 -3.75 -0.17
C VAL A 148 -16.58 -4.34 -1.00
N THR A 149 -17.06 -3.56 -1.95
CA THR A 149 -17.85 -4.07 -3.06
C THR A 149 -16.88 -4.57 -4.11
N ARG A 150 -17.00 -5.84 -4.48
CA ARG A 150 -16.25 -6.43 -5.58
C ARG A 150 -17.14 -6.50 -6.81
N THR A 151 -16.66 -5.95 -7.91
CA THR A 151 -17.46 -5.75 -9.13
C THR A 151 -16.59 -6.07 -10.36
N GLY A 152 -17.23 -6.37 -11.49
CA GLY A 152 -16.55 -6.85 -12.70
C GLY A 152 -16.02 -8.29 -12.58
N SER A 153 -15.27 -8.74 -13.58
CA SER A 153 -14.63 -10.06 -13.64
C SER A 153 -13.30 -10.02 -14.39
N GLY A 154 -12.41 -10.98 -14.11
CA GLY A 154 -11.07 -11.04 -14.71
C GLY A 154 -10.31 -9.72 -14.59
N ASN A 155 -9.82 -9.18 -15.72
CA ASN A 155 -9.07 -7.93 -15.73
C ASN A 155 -9.94 -6.68 -15.43
N ALA A 156 -11.27 -6.80 -15.51
CA ALA A 156 -12.20 -5.72 -15.16
C ALA A 156 -12.61 -5.74 -13.68
N THR A 157 -12.08 -6.68 -12.88
CA THR A 157 -12.34 -6.73 -11.45
C THR A 157 -11.86 -5.45 -10.76
N HIS A 158 -12.73 -4.85 -9.96
CA HIS A 158 -12.45 -3.67 -9.16
C HIS A 158 -13.05 -3.80 -7.75
N PHE A 159 -12.48 -3.01 -6.84
CA PHE A 159 -12.85 -3.00 -5.43
C PHE A 159 -13.14 -1.57 -4.98
N GLU A 160 -14.29 -1.37 -4.36
CA GLU A 160 -14.69 -0.08 -3.81
C GLU A 160 -14.96 -0.22 -2.31
N SER A 161 -14.44 0.69 -1.48
CA SER A 161 -14.69 0.68 -0.05
C SER A 161 -16.18 0.89 0.24
N CYS A 162 -16.78 0.05 1.08
CA CYS A 162 -18.17 0.23 1.48
C CYS A 162 -18.37 1.33 2.51
N ASP A 163 -17.40 1.48 3.41
CA ASP A 163 -17.31 2.56 4.39
C ASP A 163 -15.85 2.95 4.50
N VAL A 164 -15.54 4.23 4.32
CA VAL A 164 -14.17 4.76 4.39
C VAL A 164 -13.68 4.91 5.83
N ALA A 165 -14.59 4.91 6.81
CA ALA A 165 -14.27 4.96 8.23
C ALA A 165 -14.12 3.59 8.87
N ALA A 166 -14.44 2.51 8.14
CA ALA A 166 -14.29 1.14 8.62
C ALA A 166 -13.03 0.50 8.04
N TRP A 167 -12.16 -0.04 8.89
CA TRP A 167 -10.92 -0.67 8.46
C TRP A 167 -10.70 -2.04 9.08
N CYS A 168 -9.93 -2.82 8.34
CA CYS A 168 -9.30 -4.03 8.80
C CYS A 168 -7.86 -3.74 9.18
N GLU A 169 -7.47 -4.11 10.39
CA GLU A 169 -6.08 -4.11 10.83
C GLU A 169 -5.58 -5.55 10.91
N LYS A 170 -4.43 -5.84 10.32
CA LYS A 170 -3.72 -7.12 10.45
C LYS A 170 -2.35 -6.89 11.06
N GLU A 171 -2.06 -7.56 12.16
CA GLU A 171 -0.78 -7.45 12.87
C GLU A 171 0.13 -8.61 12.49
N TYR A 172 1.36 -8.30 12.07
CA TYR A 172 2.35 -9.28 11.63
C TYR A 172 3.59 -9.25 12.50
N ALA A 173 4.06 -10.44 12.87
CA ALA A 173 5.40 -10.67 13.37
C ALA A 173 6.36 -10.95 12.21
N VAL A 174 7.45 -10.19 12.16
CA VAL A 174 8.44 -10.22 11.07
C VAL A 174 9.84 -10.51 11.62
N CYS A 175 10.52 -11.49 11.03
CA CYS A 175 11.93 -11.80 11.30
C CYS A 175 12.64 -12.16 9.99
N CYS A 176 13.95 -12.01 9.95
CA CYS A 176 14.81 -12.32 8.81
C CYS A 176 15.95 -13.26 9.20
N PRO A 177 15.66 -14.56 9.40
CA PRO A 177 16.67 -15.52 9.81
C PRO A 177 17.81 -15.64 8.79
N PRO A 178 19.07 -15.79 9.24
CA PRO A 178 20.20 -16.02 8.34
C PRO A 178 19.99 -17.27 7.49
N GLY A 179 20.26 -17.18 6.18
CA GLY A 179 20.14 -18.30 5.25
C GLY A 179 18.70 -18.60 4.77
N ALA A 180 17.69 -17.86 5.23
CA ALA A 180 16.36 -17.93 4.66
C ALA A 180 16.31 -17.23 3.29
N SER A 181 15.46 -17.73 2.38
CA SER A 181 15.24 -17.13 1.05
C SER A 181 14.45 -15.82 1.09
N GLY A 182 13.97 -15.40 2.26
CA GLY A 182 13.17 -14.19 2.46
C GLY A 182 12.76 -14.00 3.93
N PRO A 183 12.05 -12.90 4.24
CA PRO A 183 11.53 -12.67 5.59
C PRO A 183 10.46 -13.71 5.95
N SER A 184 10.46 -14.12 7.21
CA SER A 184 9.34 -14.85 7.81
C SER A 184 8.33 -13.83 8.32
N ILE A 185 7.12 -13.87 7.77
CA ILE A 185 6.02 -12.93 8.06
C ILE A 185 4.80 -13.76 8.49
N THR A 186 4.45 -13.64 9.76
CA THR A 186 3.37 -14.41 10.38
C THR A 186 2.27 -13.49 10.86
N LEU A 187 1.04 -13.73 10.43
CA LEU A 187 -0.14 -13.04 10.97
C LEU A 187 -0.35 -13.48 12.43
N ILE A 188 -0.37 -12.52 13.35
CA ILE A 188 -0.52 -12.77 14.79
C ILE A 188 -1.78 -12.13 15.39
N GLY A 189 -2.45 -11.25 14.64
CA GLY A 189 -3.68 -10.62 15.08
C GLY A 189 -4.48 -10.02 13.94
N THR A 190 -5.79 -9.94 14.11
CA THR A 190 -6.68 -9.22 13.19
C THR A 190 -7.72 -8.48 14.01
N THR A 191 -7.87 -7.19 13.73
CA THR A 191 -8.81 -6.30 14.41
C THR A 191 -9.72 -5.65 13.39
N MET A 192 -11.02 -5.60 13.67
CA MET A 192 -12.01 -4.95 12.84
C MET A 192 -12.50 -3.69 13.54
N THR A 193 -12.50 -2.54 12.85
CA THR A 193 -13.13 -1.31 13.32
C THR A 193 -14.26 -0.92 12.39
N GLY A 194 -15.46 -0.71 12.94
CA GLY A 194 -16.68 -0.44 12.17
C GLY A 194 -17.50 -1.70 11.92
N SER A 195 -18.41 -1.65 10.94
CA SER A 195 -19.28 -2.77 10.58
C SER A 195 -19.26 -3.04 9.08
N CYS A 196 -19.45 -4.31 8.71
CA CYS A 196 -19.63 -4.69 7.32
C CYS A 196 -21.09 -4.49 6.92
N GLY A 197 -21.38 -3.39 6.24
CA GLY A 197 -22.73 -3.02 5.81
C GLY A 197 -23.07 -3.48 4.39
N ILE A 198 -23.99 -2.74 3.79
CA ILE A 198 -24.34 -2.83 2.37
C ILE A 198 -23.59 -1.69 1.64
N GLY A 199 -23.14 -1.94 0.42
CA GLY A 199 -22.35 -0.97 -0.35
C GLY A 199 -23.21 0.20 -0.87
N PRO A 200 -22.58 1.23 -1.48
CA PRO A 200 -23.23 2.46 -1.93
C PRO A 200 -24.43 2.26 -2.88
N ASN A 201 -24.53 1.09 -3.53
CA ASN A 201 -25.57 0.75 -4.51
C ASN A 201 -26.43 -0.46 -4.10
N GLY A 202 -26.56 -0.76 -2.81
CA GLY A 202 -27.33 -1.93 -2.36
C GLY A 202 -26.62 -3.28 -2.58
N THR A 203 -25.38 -3.26 -3.09
CA THR A 203 -24.59 -4.48 -3.34
C THR A 203 -24.03 -5.02 -2.02
N PRO A 204 -24.10 -6.34 -1.77
CA PRO A 204 -23.53 -6.92 -0.55
C PRO A 204 -22.03 -6.66 -0.46
N CYS A 205 -21.59 -6.07 0.65
CA CYS A 205 -20.17 -5.89 0.90
C CYS A 205 -19.53 -7.21 1.34
N GLN A 206 -18.28 -7.40 0.92
CA GLN A 206 -17.47 -8.54 1.30
C GLN A 206 -16.38 -8.07 2.25
N THR A 207 -16.21 -8.78 3.36
CA THR A 207 -15.15 -8.45 4.33
C THR A 207 -13.78 -8.77 3.77
N THR A 208 -12.79 -7.94 4.14
CA THR A 208 -11.38 -8.14 3.83
C THR A 208 -10.59 -8.73 5.02
N CYS A 209 -11.23 -8.89 6.19
CA CYS A 209 -10.59 -9.27 7.45
C CYS A 209 -10.50 -10.78 7.72
N GLN A 210 -10.50 -11.61 6.68
CA GLN A 210 -10.26 -13.04 6.84
C GLN A 210 -8.77 -13.36 6.89
#